data_AF-A0A4R1NLJ2-F1
#
_entry.id   AF-A0A4R1NLJ2-F1
#
_cell.length_a   1.000
_cell.length_b   1.000
_cell.length_c   1.000
_cell.angle_alpha   90.00
_cell.angle_beta   90.00
_cell.angle_gamma   90.00
#
_symmetry.space_group_name_H-M   'P 1'
#
loop_
_entity.id
_entity.type
_entity.pdbx_description
1 polymer ?
#
loop_
_entity_poly.entity_id
_entity_poly.type
_entity_poly.pdbx_seq_one_letter_code
_entity_poly.pdbx_strand_id
1 'polypeptide(L)'
;MTITEAELSKARENWGDGLVAISKAYEADGIDAAREVAEGVLDAAYGYGLGPVLFKPTLASGDQTFRPTKKGALSYFVGHDEEYPLDGGFGIKGWRGMESVTSASFIEGDVAMWMGWVILTDKDGGVTKVDKSFGYKKDANGVLRIVQHHSSLPYQP
;
A
#
# COMPACT_ATOMS: atom_id res chain seq x y z
N MET A 1 -19.89 -4.07 -12.85
CA MET A 1 -20.31 -4.89 -11.68
C MET A 1 -20.05 -4.09 -10.42
N THR A 2 -20.99 -4.06 -9.48
CA THR A 2 -20.85 -3.27 -8.25
C THR A 2 -19.78 -3.87 -7.33
N ILE A 3 -19.01 -3.03 -6.64
CA ILE A 3 -18.08 -3.43 -5.58
C ILE A 3 -18.88 -3.81 -4.32
N THR A 4 -18.36 -4.75 -3.54
CA THR A 4 -18.94 -5.16 -2.26
C THR A 4 -18.01 -4.86 -1.09
N GLU A 5 -18.57 -4.76 0.13
CA GLU A 5 -17.78 -4.62 1.36
C GLU A 5 -16.81 -5.78 1.58
N ALA A 6 -17.20 -6.99 1.17
CA ALA A 6 -16.34 -8.17 1.24
C ALA A 6 -15.12 -8.03 0.32
N GLU A 7 -15.29 -7.51 -0.89
CA GLU A 7 -14.17 -7.21 -1.80
C GLU A 7 -13.26 -6.13 -1.24
N LEU A 8 -13.81 -5.10 -0.60
CA LEU A 8 -13.01 -4.07 0.08
C LEU A 8 -12.20 -4.65 1.24
N SER A 9 -12.79 -5.51 2.08
CA SER A 9 -12.07 -6.23 3.14
C SER A 9 -10.96 -7.07 2.57
N LYS A 10 -11.27 -7.88 1.55
CA LYS A 10 -10.29 -8.79 0.97
C LYS A 10 -9.14 -8.05 0.30
N ALA A 11 -9.41 -6.91 -0.33
CA ALA A 11 -8.35 -6.08 -0.92
C ALA A 11 -7.39 -5.53 0.14
N ARG A 12 -7.89 -5.14 1.32
CA ARG A 12 -7.03 -4.69 2.43
C ARG A 12 -6.22 -5.83 3.04
N GLU A 13 -6.84 -6.99 3.24
CA GLU A 13 -6.14 -8.21 3.69
C GLU A 13 -4.99 -8.55 2.74
N ASN A 14 -5.28 -8.66 1.43
CA ASN A 14 -4.28 -8.96 0.42
C ASN A 14 -3.15 -7.91 0.37
N TRP A 15 -3.47 -6.63 0.55
CA TRP A 15 -2.47 -5.57 0.64
C TRP A 15 -1.56 -5.75 1.87
N GLY A 16 -2.13 -6.09 3.03
CA GLY A 16 -1.40 -6.38 4.26
C GLY A 16 -0.51 -7.62 4.14
N ASP A 17 -1.05 -8.70 3.58
CA ASP A 17 -0.31 -9.95 3.31
C ASP A 17 0.85 -9.70 2.36
N GLY A 18 0.63 -8.92 1.30
CA GLY A 18 1.68 -8.51 0.37
C GLY A 18 2.80 -7.72 1.07
N LEU A 19 2.44 -6.80 1.98
CA LEU A 19 3.41 -6.04 2.75
C LEU A 19 4.26 -6.93 3.68
N VAL A 20 3.63 -7.90 4.33
CA VAL A 20 4.34 -8.91 5.15
C VAL A 20 5.22 -9.81 4.30
N ALA A 21 4.77 -10.20 3.09
CA ALA A 21 5.56 -10.99 2.16
C ALA A 21 6.82 -10.27 1.70
N ILE A 22 6.74 -8.97 1.38
CA ILE A 22 7.92 -8.14 1.05
C ILE A 22 8.93 -8.14 2.20
N SER A 23 8.47 -7.93 3.43
CA SER A 23 9.34 -7.96 4.62
C SER A 23 10.04 -9.30 4.80
N LYS A 24 9.31 -10.42 4.65
CA LYS A 24 9.89 -11.77 4.78
C LYS A 24 10.89 -12.07 3.67
N ALA A 25 10.59 -11.70 2.43
CA ALA A 25 11.50 -11.90 1.30
C ALA A 25 12.81 -11.12 1.50
N TYR A 26 12.72 -9.87 1.98
CA TYR A 26 13.90 -9.06 2.28
C TYR A 26 14.81 -9.70 3.33
N GLU A 27 14.23 -10.23 4.41
CA GLU A 27 15.00 -10.86 5.48
C GLU A 27 15.60 -12.21 5.07
N ALA A 28 14.92 -12.97 4.22
CA ALA A 28 15.39 -14.27 3.76
C ALA A 28 16.49 -14.14 2.70
N ASP A 29 16.25 -13.32 1.68
CA ASP A 29 16.99 -13.36 0.42
C ASP A 29 17.46 -11.97 -0.07
N GLY A 30 17.24 -10.92 0.74
CA GLY A 30 17.73 -9.57 0.45
C GLY A 30 16.87 -8.75 -0.51
N ILE A 31 17.44 -7.65 -1.00
CA ILE A 31 16.71 -6.60 -1.72
C ILE A 31 16.11 -7.07 -3.05
N ASP A 32 16.79 -7.94 -3.80
CA ASP A 32 16.32 -8.37 -5.12
C ASP A 32 15.04 -9.21 -5.01
N ALA A 33 15.00 -10.14 -4.06
CA ALA A 33 13.80 -10.93 -3.75
C ALA A 33 12.66 -10.04 -3.24
N ALA A 34 12.95 -9.07 -2.36
CA ALA A 34 11.95 -8.13 -1.88
C ALA A 34 11.36 -7.27 -3.00
N ARG A 35 12.20 -6.84 -3.96
CA ARG A 35 11.79 -6.04 -5.12
C ARG A 35 10.86 -6.85 -6.03
N GLU A 36 11.20 -8.09 -6.35
CA GLU A 36 10.35 -8.97 -7.17
C GLU A 36 8.96 -9.15 -6.53
N VAL A 37 8.91 -9.44 -5.22
CA VAL A 37 7.64 -9.56 -4.49
C VAL A 37 6.87 -8.24 -4.48
N ALA A 38 7.55 -7.10 -4.26
CA ALA A 38 6.91 -5.79 -4.26
C ALA A 38 6.33 -5.41 -5.63
N GLU A 39 7.02 -5.73 -6.71
CA GLU A 39 6.52 -5.54 -8.07
C GLU A 39 5.25 -6.37 -8.31
N GLY A 40 5.25 -7.65 -7.90
CA GLY A 40 4.06 -8.50 -7.98
C GLY A 40 2.88 -7.96 -7.16
N VAL A 41 3.13 -7.46 -5.95
CA VAL A 41 2.10 -6.79 -5.13
C VAL A 41 1.56 -5.55 -5.84
N LEU A 42 2.43 -4.72 -6.43
CA LEU A 42 2.02 -3.53 -7.18
C LEU A 42 1.17 -3.90 -8.41
N ASP A 43 1.57 -4.91 -9.17
CA ASP A 43 0.86 -5.38 -10.37
C ASP A 43 -0.48 -6.03 -10.05
N ALA A 44 -0.58 -6.71 -8.91
CA ALA A 44 -1.82 -7.33 -8.45
C ALA A 44 -2.79 -6.30 -7.84
N ALA A 45 -2.30 -5.36 -7.04
CA ALA A 45 -3.17 -4.51 -6.23
C ALA A 45 -3.41 -3.11 -6.83
N TYR A 46 -2.53 -2.55 -7.66
CA TYR A 46 -2.60 -1.14 -8.07
C TYR A 46 -3.03 -0.94 -9.52
N GLY A 47 -3.80 0.12 -9.75
CA GLY A 47 -4.41 0.44 -11.03
C GLY A 47 -3.52 1.23 -11.99
N TYR A 48 -2.19 1.03 -12.01
CA TYR A 48 -1.30 1.79 -12.89
C TYR A 48 -1.58 1.59 -14.39
N GLY A 49 -2.23 0.47 -14.77
CA GLY A 49 -2.72 0.25 -16.13
C GLY A 49 -4.03 0.99 -16.47
N LEU A 50 -4.73 1.54 -15.47
CA LEU A 50 -5.94 2.35 -15.64
C LEU A 50 -5.62 3.85 -15.72
N GLY A 51 -4.42 4.25 -15.33
CA GLY A 51 -3.96 5.63 -15.27
C GLY A 51 -3.03 5.89 -14.07
N PRO A 52 -2.68 7.16 -13.80
CA PRO A 52 -1.94 7.52 -12.61
C PRO A 52 -2.68 7.12 -11.33
N VAL A 53 -1.95 6.62 -10.33
CA VAL A 53 -2.51 6.36 -9.00
C VAL A 53 -2.31 7.59 -8.13
N LEU A 54 -3.35 8.02 -7.41
CA LEU A 54 -3.28 9.12 -6.44
C LEU A 54 -2.53 8.64 -5.19
N PHE A 55 -1.21 8.61 -5.27
CA PHE A 55 -0.35 7.96 -4.29
C PHE A 55 0.42 8.99 -3.45
N LYS A 56 0.07 9.11 -2.17
CA LYS A 56 0.80 9.84 -1.14
C LYS A 56 1.15 8.88 0.02
N PRO A 57 2.37 8.32 0.06
CA PRO A 57 2.75 7.36 1.09
C PRO A 57 3.08 8.05 2.44
N THR A 58 3.30 7.25 3.48
CA THR A 58 3.42 7.72 4.87
C THR A 58 4.60 8.66 5.11
N LEU A 59 5.78 8.29 4.60
CA LEU A 59 7.06 8.93 4.95
C LEU A 59 7.66 9.76 3.81
N ALA A 60 6.93 9.95 2.71
CA ALA A 60 7.35 10.86 1.65
C ALA A 60 7.14 12.32 2.05
N SER A 61 8.04 13.19 1.60
CA SER A 61 8.05 14.62 1.91
C SER A 61 8.66 15.43 0.76
N GLY A 62 8.58 16.77 0.86
CA GLY A 62 9.12 17.71 -0.13
C GLY A 62 8.52 17.50 -1.53
N ASP A 63 9.35 17.71 -2.55
CA ASP A 63 8.96 17.59 -3.97
C ASP A 63 8.52 16.16 -4.36
N GLN A 64 8.84 15.16 -3.53
CA GLN A 64 8.52 13.74 -3.77
C GLN A 64 7.34 13.23 -2.94
N THR A 65 6.57 14.14 -2.32
CA THR A 65 5.41 13.81 -1.47
C THR A 65 4.36 12.99 -2.22
N PHE A 66 4.10 13.32 -3.49
CA PHE A 66 3.14 12.65 -4.35
C PHE A 66 3.87 11.86 -5.43
N ARG A 67 3.50 10.58 -5.61
CA ARG A 67 4.26 9.65 -6.46
C ARG A 67 3.33 8.88 -7.38
N PRO A 68 2.83 9.50 -8.46
CA PRO A 68 1.75 8.94 -9.26
C PRO A 68 2.13 7.73 -10.15
N THR A 69 3.38 7.26 -10.09
CA THR A 69 3.94 6.22 -10.94
C THR A 69 4.26 4.94 -10.16
N LYS A 70 4.24 3.79 -10.86
CA LYS A 70 4.64 2.50 -10.27
C LYS A 70 6.05 2.56 -9.68
N LYS A 71 6.99 3.24 -10.36
CA LYS A 71 8.36 3.42 -9.88
C LYS A 71 8.42 4.12 -8.51
N GLY A 72 7.72 5.24 -8.36
CA GLY A 72 7.72 5.97 -7.08
C GLY A 72 7.04 5.22 -5.94
N ALA A 73 6.05 4.38 -6.24
CA ALA A 73 5.47 3.46 -5.26
C ALA A 73 6.40 2.29 -4.92
N LEU A 74 7.08 1.71 -5.90
CA LEU A 74 8.06 0.65 -5.68
C LEU A 74 9.19 1.14 -4.77
N SER A 75 9.76 2.30 -5.07
CA SER A 75 10.77 2.92 -4.21
C SER A 75 10.25 3.15 -2.80
N TYR A 76 9.01 3.59 -2.62
CA TYR A 76 8.44 3.70 -1.27
C TYR A 76 8.43 2.35 -0.52
N PHE A 77 8.08 1.26 -1.20
CA PHE A 77 8.00 -0.06 -0.57
C PHE A 77 9.39 -0.64 -0.24
N VAL A 78 10.36 -0.57 -1.14
CA VAL A 78 11.63 -1.29 -0.97
C VAL A 78 12.88 -0.41 -0.88
N GLY A 79 12.74 0.90 -1.10
CA GLY A 79 13.86 1.85 -1.14
C GLY A 79 14.83 1.54 -2.27
N HIS A 80 16.12 1.85 -2.04
CA HIS A 80 17.22 1.50 -2.94
C HIS A 80 17.04 2.02 -4.38
N ASP A 81 16.51 3.23 -4.51
CA ASP A 81 16.35 3.94 -5.79
C ASP A 81 17.05 5.30 -5.70
N GLU A 82 17.97 5.57 -6.62
CA GLU A 82 18.74 6.83 -6.66
C GLU A 82 17.85 8.05 -6.92
N GLU A 83 16.69 7.86 -7.58
CA GLU A 83 15.73 8.94 -7.78
C GLU A 83 14.98 9.28 -6.50
N TYR A 84 14.94 8.40 -5.50
CA TYR A 84 14.21 8.58 -4.24
C TYR A 84 15.11 8.26 -3.02
N PRO A 85 16.21 9.01 -2.84
CA PRO A 85 17.27 8.66 -1.88
C PRO A 85 16.84 8.71 -0.41
N LEU A 86 15.69 9.31 -0.11
CA LEU A 86 15.12 9.39 1.24
C LEU A 86 14.26 8.16 1.60
N ASP A 87 14.02 7.25 0.66
CA ASP A 87 13.24 6.05 0.91
C ASP A 87 14.08 4.96 1.58
N GLY A 88 13.82 4.73 2.86
CA GLY A 88 14.37 3.58 3.59
C GLY A 88 13.62 2.26 3.35
N GLY A 89 12.63 2.24 2.45
CA GLY A 89 11.79 1.06 2.17
C GLY A 89 10.79 0.76 3.28
N PHE A 90 9.54 1.20 3.12
CA PHE A 90 8.49 0.97 4.12
C PHE A 90 8.09 -0.51 4.24
N GLY A 91 8.07 -1.24 3.13
CA GLY A 91 7.70 -2.65 3.09
C GLY A 91 8.77 -3.62 3.57
N ILE A 92 9.99 -3.15 3.81
CA ILE A 92 11.11 -3.96 4.33
C ILE A 92 11.42 -3.66 5.81
N LYS A 93 10.43 -3.13 6.55
CA LYS A 93 10.53 -2.84 8.00
C LYS A 93 10.28 -4.06 8.89
N GLY A 94 10.36 -5.27 8.35
CA GLY A 94 10.21 -6.50 9.11
C GLY A 94 8.78 -6.77 9.58
N TRP A 95 7.77 -6.36 8.81
CA TRP A 95 6.36 -6.58 9.14
C TRP A 95 6.01 -8.06 9.30
N ARG A 96 5.12 -8.35 10.23
CA ARG A 96 4.59 -9.69 10.54
C ARG A 96 3.07 -9.73 10.63
N GLY A 97 2.45 -8.62 10.98
CA GLY A 97 1.00 -8.49 11.05
C GLY A 97 0.54 -7.16 10.50
N MET A 98 -0.67 -7.18 9.95
CA MET A 98 -1.40 -5.98 9.55
C MET A 98 -2.85 -6.17 9.98
N GLU A 99 -3.39 -5.14 10.63
CA GLU A 99 -4.81 -5.04 10.94
C GLU A 99 -5.36 -3.74 10.37
N SER A 100 -6.60 -3.76 9.90
CA SER A 100 -7.29 -2.55 9.45
C SER A 100 -8.52 -2.29 10.29
N VAL A 101 -8.66 -1.07 10.80
CA VAL A 101 -9.85 -0.61 11.54
C VAL A 101 -10.60 0.37 10.66
N THR A 102 -11.74 -0.07 10.13
CA THR A 102 -12.58 0.75 9.24
C THR A 102 -13.26 1.87 10.03
N SER A 103 -13.10 3.11 9.57
CA SER A 103 -13.96 4.22 9.99
C SER A 103 -15.20 4.29 9.12
N ALA A 104 -15.03 4.31 7.80
CA ALA A 104 -16.12 4.32 6.84
C ALA A 104 -15.69 3.82 5.45
N SER A 105 -16.68 3.46 4.65
CA SER A 105 -16.56 3.14 3.23
C SER A 105 -17.64 3.89 2.45
N PHE A 106 -17.37 4.15 1.18
CA PHE A 106 -18.32 4.64 0.20
C PHE A 106 -18.20 3.78 -1.05
N ILE A 107 -19.32 3.30 -1.58
CA ILE A 107 -19.36 2.42 -2.76
C ILE A 107 -20.35 3.00 -3.76
N GLU A 108 -19.89 3.20 -5.00
CA GLU A 108 -20.72 3.64 -6.12
C GLU A 108 -20.34 2.83 -7.37
N GLY A 109 -21.14 1.82 -7.68
CA GLY A 109 -20.89 0.95 -8.83
C GLY A 109 -19.52 0.28 -8.74
N ASP A 110 -18.66 0.57 -9.72
CA ASP A 110 -17.31 0.00 -9.83
C ASP A 110 -16.21 0.89 -9.20
N VAL A 111 -16.60 1.92 -8.45
CA VAL A 111 -15.70 2.77 -7.65
C VAL A 111 -16.03 2.63 -6.17
N ALA A 112 -15.01 2.64 -5.33
CA ALA A 112 -15.19 2.67 -3.89
C ALA A 112 -14.07 3.45 -3.19
N MET A 113 -14.39 4.01 -2.03
CA MET A 113 -13.44 4.66 -1.13
C MET A 113 -13.54 4.00 0.23
N TRP A 114 -12.42 3.90 0.93
CA TRP A 114 -12.33 3.39 2.28
C TRP A 114 -11.39 4.27 3.08
N MET A 115 -11.75 4.54 4.33
CA MET A 115 -10.93 5.28 5.26
C MET A 115 -10.92 4.60 6.63
N GLY A 116 -9.77 4.63 7.28
CA GLY A 116 -9.59 4.04 8.60
C GLY A 116 -8.14 4.04 9.03
N TRP A 117 -7.83 3.20 10.00
CA TRP A 117 -6.46 2.95 10.42
C TRP A 117 -5.93 1.67 9.83
N VAL A 118 -4.65 1.68 9.52
CA VAL A 118 -3.85 0.45 9.35
C VAL A 118 -2.86 0.40 10.49
N ILE A 119 -2.84 -0.74 11.19
CA ILE A 119 -1.98 -1.04 12.32
C ILE A 119 -1.03 -2.14 11.87
N LEU A 120 0.26 -1.89 11.93
CA LEU A 120 1.31 -2.79 11.45
C LEU A 120 2.14 -3.24 12.64
N THR A 121 2.38 -4.54 12.73
CA THR A 121 3.22 -5.14 13.78
C THR A 121 4.47 -5.72 13.13
N ASP A 122 5.64 -5.31 13.60
CA ASP A 122 6.93 -5.82 13.13
C ASP A 122 7.34 -7.13 13.85
N LYS A 123 8.47 -7.70 13.41
CA LYS A 123 9.04 -8.95 13.93
C LYS A 123 9.44 -8.92 15.40
N ASP A 124 9.65 -7.72 15.95
CA ASP A 124 10.05 -7.49 17.33
C ASP A 124 8.83 -7.10 18.20
N GLY A 125 7.62 -7.11 17.63
CA GLY A 125 6.37 -6.74 18.29
C GLY A 125 6.09 -5.25 18.33
N GLY A 126 6.91 -4.43 17.66
CA GLY A 126 6.70 -2.99 17.52
C GLY A 126 5.46 -2.69 16.68
N VAL A 127 4.67 -1.71 17.11
CA VAL A 127 3.39 -1.34 16.47
C VAL A 127 3.48 0.04 15.84
N THR A 128 3.16 0.13 14.54
CA THR A 128 3.01 1.39 13.81
C THR A 128 1.56 1.55 13.36
N LYS A 129 0.90 2.64 13.81
CA LYS A 129 -0.43 3.02 13.34
C LYS A 129 -0.33 4.13 12.30
N VAL A 130 -1.06 4.01 11.18
CA VAL A 130 -1.16 5.05 10.15
C VAL A 130 -2.61 5.39 9.85
N ASP A 131 -2.87 6.68 9.61
CA ASP A 131 -4.12 7.13 9.00
C ASP A 131 -4.10 6.77 7.52
N LYS A 132 -5.16 6.11 7.04
CA LYS A 132 -5.18 5.50 5.72
C LYS A 132 -6.45 5.82 4.97
N SER A 133 -6.31 6.18 3.70
CA SER A 133 -7.40 6.19 2.73
C SER A 133 -7.00 5.38 1.51
N PHE A 134 -7.90 4.49 1.09
CA PHE A 134 -7.79 3.77 -0.16
C PHE A 134 -8.98 4.14 -1.05
N GLY A 135 -8.69 4.44 -2.31
CA GLY A 135 -9.69 4.51 -3.36
C GLY A 135 -9.47 3.36 -4.33
N TYR A 136 -10.56 2.76 -4.78
CA TYR A 136 -10.56 1.57 -5.60
C TYR A 136 -11.37 1.77 -6.87
N LYS A 137 -10.93 1.13 -7.95
CA LYS A 137 -11.66 0.95 -9.20
C LYS A 137 -11.63 -0.53 -9.56
N LYS A 138 -12.78 -1.11 -9.90
CA LYS A 138 -12.85 -2.45 -10.47
C LYS A 138 -12.48 -2.38 -11.96
N ASP A 139 -11.47 -3.14 -12.37
CA ASP A 139 -11.01 -3.16 -13.76
C ASP A 139 -11.94 -3.97 -14.67
N ALA A 140 -11.65 -3.99 -15.97
CA ALA A 140 -12.47 -4.71 -16.96
C ALA A 140 -12.52 -6.23 -16.74
N ASN A 141 -11.54 -6.80 -16.01
CA ASN A 141 -11.50 -8.21 -15.65
C ASN A 141 -12.21 -8.49 -14.31
N GLY A 142 -12.80 -7.47 -13.69
CA GLY A 142 -13.47 -7.59 -12.39
C GLY A 142 -12.53 -7.52 -11.20
N VAL A 143 -11.23 -7.24 -11.39
CA VAL A 143 -10.26 -7.15 -10.30
C VAL A 143 -10.31 -5.77 -9.67
N LEU A 144 -10.39 -5.72 -8.34
CA LEU A 144 -10.38 -4.47 -7.61
C LEU A 144 -8.96 -3.91 -7.52
N ARG A 145 -8.74 -2.70 -8.06
CA ARG A 145 -7.44 -2.03 -8.11
C ARG A 145 -7.44 -0.77 -7.25
N ILE A 146 -6.36 -0.56 -6.50
CA ILE A 146 -6.09 0.69 -5.79
C ILE A 146 -5.76 1.79 -6.80
N VAL A 147 -6.58 2.83 -6.84
CA VAL A 147 -6.39 4.06 -7.65
C VAL A 147 -6.10 5.29 -6.79
N GLN A 148 -6.29 5.18 -5.47
CA GLN A 148 -5.83 6.17 -4.48
C GLN A 148 -5.22 5.44 -3.28
N HIS A 149 -4.05 5.89 -2.87
CA HIS A 149 -3.38 5.48 -1.64
C HIS A 149 -2.94 6.76 -0.93
N HIS A 150 -3.59 7.10 0.17
CA HIS A 150 -3.12 8.15 1.08
C HIS A 150 -2.77 7.51 2.41
N SER A 151 -1.55 7.77 2.89
CA SER A 151 -1.09 7.28 4.20
C SER A 151 -0.33 8.38 4.92
N SER A 152 -0.53 8.52 6.23
CA SER A 152 0.21 9.44 7.09
C SER A 152 0.35 8.88 8.51
N LEU A 153 1.36 9.35 9.24
CA LEU A 153 1.36 9.16 10.69
C LEU A 153 0.23 10.01 11.29
N PRO A 154 -0.45 9.52 12.35
CA PRO A 154 -1.44 10.31 13.06
C PRO A 154 -0.84 11.62 13.56
N TYR A 155 -1.55 12.72 13.33
CA TYR A 155 -1.14 14.04 13.81
C TYR A 155 -0.94 14.04 15.33
N GLN A 156 0.16 14.63 15.79
CA GLN A 156 0.44 14.89 17.19
C GLN A 156 0.31 16.41 17.41
N PRO A 157 -0.67 16.86 18.21
CA PRO A 157 -0.95 18.28 18.42
C PRO A 157 0.12 19.04 19.22
#